data_AF-A0A946KXZ1-F1
#
_entry.id   AF-A0A946KXZ1-F1
#
_cell.length_a   1.000
_cell.length_b   1.000
_cell.length_c   1.000
_cell.angle_alpha   90.00
_cell.angle_beta   90.00
_cell.angle_gamma   90.00
#
_symmetry.space_group_name_H-M   'P 1'
#
loop_
_entity.id
_entity.type
_entity.pdbx_description
1 polymer ?
#
loop_
_entity_poly.entity_id
_entity_poly.type
_entity_poly.pdbx_seq_one_letter_code
_entity_poly.pdbx_strand_id
1 'polypeptide(L)'
;EKIANILEKNEYETFLPHRDAGLVEGEFTLEKKTKIFDTDMDFLKSADMVVALLTGRDVDSGTSAEIGYAYALNKQLIGINANNIKVLNNFIWGLFEYGENIIDSLEDFENYLIELTN
;
A
#
# COMPACT_ATOMS: atom_id res chain seq x y z
N GLU A 1 7.92 1.02 -7.54
CA GLU A 1 8.52 2.37 -7.65
C GLU A 1 7.65 3.43 -8.33
N LYS A 2 6.93 3.16 -9.43
CA LYS A 2 6.11 4.21 -10.10
C LYS A 2 5.14 4.96 -9.17
N ILE A 3 4.42 4.24 -8.29
CA ILE A 3 3.50 4.82 -7.30
C ILE A 3 4.24 5.78 -6.36
N ALA A 4 5.41 5.36 -5.85
CA ALA A 4 6.23 6.18 -4.98
C ALA A 4 6.70 7.46 -5.68
N ASN A 5 7.17 7.35 -6.92
CA ASN A 5 7.61 8.51 -7.69
C ASN A 5 6.47 9.51 -7.94
N ILE A 6 5.23 9.03 -8.09
CA ILE A 6 4.05 9.89 -8.23
C ILE A 6 3.79 10.64 -6.92
N LEU A 7 3.81 9.95 -5.78
CA LEU A 7 3.62 10.54 -4.46
C LEU A 7 4.73 11.56 -4.13
N GLU A 8 6.00 11.19 -4.33
CA GLU A 8 7.15 12.07 -4.04
C GLU A 8 7.14 13.35 -4.88
N LYS A 9 6.67 13.29 -6.13
CA LYS A 9 6.48 14.48 -6.98
C LYS A 9 5.40 15.43 -6.46
N ASN A 10 4.45 14.92 -5.69
CA ASN A 10 3.37 15.69 -5.06
C ASN A 10 3.68 15.98 -3.58
N GLU A 11 4.97 16.05 -3.22
CA GLU A 11 5.48 16.44 -1.89
C GLU A 11 5.12 15.49 -0.73
N TYR A 12 4.70 14.25 -1.05
CA TYR A 12 4.53 13.20 -0.03
C TYR A 12 5.86 12.52 0.29
N GLU A 13 6.09 12.27 1.58
CA GLU A 13 7.14 11.35 2.03
C GLU A 13 6.67 9.91 1.82
N THR A 14 7.50 9.06 1.21
CA THR A 14 7.13 7.66 0.93
C THR A 14 8.03 6.67 1.63
N PHE A 15 7.42 5.57 2.06
CA PHE A 15 8.11 4.39 2.54
C PHE A 15 7.70 3.18 1.68
N LEU A 16 8.68 2.47 1.13
CA LEU A 16 8.48 1.23 0.39
C LEU A 16 9.21 0.12 1.14
N PRO A 17 8.50 -0.91 1.67
CA PRO A 17 9.12 -1.95 2.50
C PRO A 17 10.38 -2.57 1.87
N HIS A 18 10.32 -2.93 0.58
CA HIS A 18 11.47 -3.52 -0.13
C HIS A 18 12.63 -2.55 -0.36
N ARG A 19 12.38 -1.24 -0.45
CA ARG A 19 13.41 -0.19 -0.65
C ARG A 19 14.03 0.21 0.69
N ASP A 20 13.19 0.40 1.70
CA ASP A 20 13.53 1.16 2.90
C ASP A 20 13.70 0.26 4.15
N ALA A 21 12.97 -0.86 4.27
CA ALA A 21 13.26 -1.91 5.26
C ALA A 21 14.26 -2.97 4.74
N GLY A 22 14.41 -3.04 3.42
CA GLY A 22 15.31 -3.95 2.70
C GLY A 22 14.65 -5.28 2.32
N LEU A 23 15.22 -5.95 1.32
CA LEU A 23 14.85 -7.31 0.94
C LEU A 23 15.65 -8.31 1.79
N VAL A 24 14.99 -9.35 2.33
CA VAL A 24 15.70 -10.46 2.96
C VAL A 24 16.32 -11.33 1.87
N GLU A 25 17.50 -10.93 1.39
CA GLU A 25 18.33 -11.82 0.57
C GLU A 25 19.19 -12.70 1.51
N GLY A 26 19.05 -14.02 1.37
CA GLY A 26 19.80 -15.01 2.16
C GLY A 26 19.01 -15.60 3.34
N GLU A 27 19.67 -15.84 4.47
CA GLU A 27 19.06 -16.51 5.62
C GLU A 27 18.12 -15.60 6.41
N PHE A 28 16.90 -16.10 6.64
CA PHE A 28 15.88 -15.52 7.50
C PHE A 28 16.23 -15.69 8.98
N THR A 29 17.22 -14.94 9.46
CA THR A 29 17.52 -14.90 10.89
C THR A 29 16.37 -14.25 11.66
N LEU A 30 16.17 -14.67 12.91
CA LEU A 30 15.15 -14.08 13.80
C LEU A 30 15.32 -12.56 13.93
N GLU A 31 16.56 -12.10 14.05
CA GLU A 31 16.90 -10.68 14.17
C GLU A 31 16.45 -9.87 12.93
N LYS A 32 16.73 -10.36 11.72
CA LYS A 32 16.31 -9.68 10.48
C LYS A 32 14.79 -9.61 10.36
N LYS A 33 14.10 -10.72 10.65
CA LYS A 33 12.63 -10.77 10.62
C LYS A 33 12.00 -9.79 11.61
N THR A 34 12.54 -9.77 12.83
CA THR A 34 12.07 -8.85 13.89
C THR A 34 12.27 -7.41 13.46
N LYS A 35 13.46 -7.07 12.96
CA LYS A 35 13.76 -5.70 12.49
C LYS A 35 12.84 -5.23 11.37
N ILE A 36 12.60 -6.07 10.35
CA ILE A 36 11.72 -5.70 9.23
C ILE A 36 10.30 -5.49 9.73
N PHE A 37 9.77 -6.44 10.50
CA PHE A 37 8.42 -6.33 11.07
C PHE A 37 8.25 -5.07 11.93
N ASP A 38 9.19 -4.80 12.84
CA ASP A 38 9.12 -3.62 13.71
C ASP A 38 9.20 -2.32 12.89
N THR A 39 10.05 -2.30 11.86
CA THR A 39 10.16 -1.15 10.95
C THR A 39 8.85 -0.91 10.19
N ASP A 40 8.29 -1.95 9.57
CA ASP A 40 7.02 -1.85 8.83
C ASP A 40 5.87 -1.39 9.75
N MET A 41 5.83 -1.90 11.00
CA MET A 41 4.84 -1.47 11.98
C MET A 41 4.98 -0.01 12.38
N ASP A 42 6.20 0.50 12.53
CA ASP A 42 6.43 1.90 12.89
C ASP A 42 5.98 2.82 11.76
N PHE A 43 6.30 2.50 10.50
CA PHE A 43 5.84 3.27 9.34
C PHE A 43 4.33 3.20 9.13
N LEU A 44 3.71 2.03 9.31
CA LEU A 44 2.24 1.92 9.22
C LEU A 44 1.52 2.74 10.30
N LYS A 45 2.09 2.83 11.51
CA LYS A 45 1.54 3.66 12.58
C LYS A 45 1.69 5.14 12.30
N SER A 46 2.83 5.58 11.77
CA SER A 46 3.10 7.00 11.51
C SER A 46 2.48 7.51 10.22
N ALA A 47 2.22 6.65 9.24
CA ALA A 47 1.66 7.05 7.96
C ALA A 47 0.27 7.68 8.09
N ASP A 48 -0.01 8.70 7.29
CA ASP A 48 -1.36 9.27 7.14
C ASP A 48 -2.21 8.45 6.15
N MET A 49 -1.55 7.85 5.16
CA MET A 49 -2.16 7.14 4.05
C MET A 49 -1.37 5.87 3.70
N VAL A 50 -2.06 4.82 3.26
CA VAL A 50 -1.48 3.61 2.67
C VAL A 50 -2.00 3.43 1.26
N VAL A 51 -1.07 3.34 0.30
CA VAL A 51 -1.38 3.05 -1.10
C VAL A 51 -0.96 1.62 -1.42
N ALA A 52 -1.93 0.74 -1.70
CA ALA A 52 -1.70 -0.68 -1.92
C ALA A 52 -1.88 -1.08 -3.38
N LEU A 53 -0.95 -1.88 -3.92
CA LEU A 53 -1.07 -2.45 -5.26
C LEU A 53 -1.91 -3.74 -5.21
N LEU A 54 -3.09 -3.73 -5.82
CA LEU A 54 -4.08 -4.83 -5.77
C LEU A 54 -4.02 -5.72 -7.02
N THR A 55 -2.80 -6.05 -7.45
CA THR A 55 -2.58 -6.82 -8.68
C THR A 55 -2.32 -8.30 -8.41
N GLY A 56 -2.55 -9.13 -9.42
CA GLY A 56 -2.32 -10.57 -9.34
C GLY A 56 -3.62 -11.38 -9.27
N ARG A 57 -3.50 -12.69 -9.04
CA ARG A 57 -4.67 -13.57 -8.85
C ARG A 57 -5.37 -13.34 -7.52
N ASP A 58 -4.61 -12.97 -6.52
CA ASP A 58 -5.05 -12.58 -5.19
C ASP A 58 -4.10 -11.49 -4.69
N VAL A 59 -4.54 -10.70 -3.72
CA VAL A 59 -3.67 -9.72 -3.06
C VAL A 59 -2.68 -10.49 -2.20
N ASP A 60 -1.40 -10.09 -2.21
CA ASP A 60 -0.40 -10.77 -1.41
C ASP A 60 -0.79 -10.77 0.08
N SER A 61 -0.47 -11.87 0.77
CA SER A 61 -0.84 -12.04 2.17
C SER A 61 -0.22 -10.99 3.11
N GLY A 62 0.99 -10.52 2.79
CA GLY A 62 1.66 -9.43 3.51
C GLY A 62 0.91 -8.12 3.30
N THR A 63 0.70 -7.74 2.04
CA THR A 63 -0.08 -6.54 1.70
C THR A 63 -1.48 -6.57 2.31
N SER A 64 -2.16 -7.73 2.28
CA SER A 64 -3.48 -7.88 2.89
C SER A 64 -3.47 -7.64 4.40
N ALA A 65 -2.44 -8.11 5.12
CA ALA A 65 -2.30 -7.88 6.55
C ALA A 65 -2.04 -6.39 6.87
N GLU A 66 -1.21 -5.73 6.08
CA GLU A 66 -0.90 -4.31 6.21
C GLU A 66 -2.13 -3.43 5.96
N ILE A 67 -2.93 -3.74 4.91
CA ILE A 67 -4.20 -3.06 4.62
C ILE A 67 -5.16 -3.19 5.81
N GLY A 68 -5.33 -4.40 6.34
CA GLY A 68 -6.22 -4.63 7.47
C GLY A 68 -5.79 -3.88 8.74
N TYR A 69 -4.48 -3.83 9.02
CA TYR A 69 -3.94 -3.08 10.14
C TYR A 69 -4.12 -1.57 9.97
N ALA A 70 -3.84 -1.04 8.78
CA ALA A 70 -4.02 0.37 8.45
C ALA A 70 -5.49 0.80 8.52
N TYR A 71 -6.43 -0.05 8.05
CA TYR A 71 -7.87 0.17 8.22
C TYR A 71 -8.25 0.30 9.70
N ALA A 72 -7.76 -0.61 10.55
CA ALA A 72 -8.06 -0.59 11.98
C ALA A 72 -7.51 0.67 12.70
N LEU A 73 -6.48 1.30 12.14
CA LEU A 73 -5.92 2.57 12.61
C LEU A 73 -6.58 3.81 11.99
N ASN A 74 -7.64 3.65 11.19
CA ASN A 74 -8.32 4.71 10.44
C ASN A 74 -7.37 5.49 9.51
N LYS A 75 -6.40 4.81 8.88
CA LYS A 75 -5.55 5.42 7.85
C LYS A 75 -6.34 5.59 6.56
N GLN A 76 -6.01 6.61 5.77
CA GLN A 76 -6.55 6.73 4.42
C GLN A 76 -6.03 5.56 3.56
N LEU A 77 -6.93 4.77 2.98
CA LEU A 77 -6.57 3.63 2.15
C LEU A 77 -6.87 3.93 0.69
N ILE A 78 -5.89 3.69 -0.18
CA ILE A 78 -6.05 3.79 -1.63
C ILE A 78 -5.56 2.50 -2.27
N GLY A 79 -6.42 1.85 -3.05
CA GLY A 79 -6.09 0.67 -3.82
C GLY A 79 -5.74 1.02 -5.26
N ILE A 80 -4.66 0.48 -5.79
CA ILE A 80 -4.31 0.58 -7.22
C ILE A 80 -4.54 -0.77 -7.88
N ASN A 81 -5.58 -0.88 -8.69
CA ASN A 81 -5.96 -2.12 -9.38
C ASN A 81 -5.11 -2.37 -10.64
N ALA A 82 -4.52 -1.32 -11.24
CA ALA A 82 -3.67 -1.39 -12.44
C ALA A 82 -4.28 -2.22 -13.59
N ASN A 83 -5.57 -2.02 -13.86
CA ASN A 83 -6.38 -2.74 -14.85
C ASN A 83 -6.41 -4.26 -14.66
N ASN A 84 -6.31 -4.75 -13.42
CA ASN A 84 -6.46 -6.17 -13.14
C ASN A 84 -7.88 -6.62 -13.50
N ILE A 85 -7.97 -7.72 -14.26
CA ILE A 85 -9.24 -8.26 -14.79
C ILE A 85 -9.92 -9.18 -13.76
N LYS A 86 -9.28 -9.40 -12.61
CA LYS A 86 -9.75 -10.31 -11.56
C LYS A 86 -10.53 -9.56 -10.49
N VAL A 87 -11.61 -10.21 -10.05
CA VAL A 87 -12.47 -9.72 -8.97
C VAL A 87 -11.69 -9.83 -7.66
N LEU A 88 -11.62 -8.72 -6.93
CA LEU A 88 -10.99 -8.67 -5.61
C LEU A 88 -11.79 -9.47 -4.59
N ASN A 89 -11.09 -9.97 -3.57
CA ASN A 89 -11.73 -10.52 -2.39
C ASN A 89 -12.69 -9.48 -1.78
N ASN A 90 -13.89 -9.91 -1.38
CA ASN A 90 -14.95 -9.03 -0.87
C ASN A 90 -14.55 -8.30 0.41
N PHE A 91 -13.70 -8.90 1.24
CA PHE A 91 -13.19 -8.27 2.45
C PHE A 91 -12.24 -7.14 2.09
N ILE A 92 -11.23 -7.41 1.25
CA ILE A 92 -10.29 -6.39 0.78
C ILE A 92 -11.02 -5.25 0.06
N TRP A 93 -11.94 -5.56 -0.86
CA TRP A 93 -12.78 -4.57 -1.53
C TRP A 93 -13.55 -3.68 -0.54
N GLY A 94 -14.10 -4.28 0.54
CA GLY A 94 -14.79 -3.55 1.59
C GLY A 94 -13.88 -2.61 2.40
N LEU A 95 -12.61 -2.97 2.60
CA LEU A 95 -11.64 -2.11 3.31
C LEU A 95 -11.32 -0.82 2.55
N PHE A 96 -11.49 -0.80 1.23
CA PHE A 96 -11.31 0.39 0.39
C PHE A 96 -12.64 1.11 0.14
N GLU A 97 -13.45 1.30 1.20
CA GLU A 97 -14.77 1.95 1.13
C GLU A 97 -15.68 1.33 0.07
N TYR A 98 -15.88 0.01 0.14
CA TYR A 98 -16.68 -0.72 -0.85
C TYR A 98 -16.22 -0.45 -2.30
N GLY A 99 -14.91 -0.33 -2.48
CA GLY A 99 -14.25 -0.08 -3.75
C GLY A 99 -14.21 1.37 -4.23
N GLU A 100 -14.79 2.33 -3.49
CA GLU A 100 -14.75 3.75 -3.89
C GLU A 100 -13.31 4.29 -3.93
N ASN A 101 -12.43 3.79 -3.05
CA ASN A 101 -11.02 4.20 -3.02
C ASN A 101 -10.11 3.27 -3.85
N ILE A 102 -10.65 2.58 -4.86
CA ILE A 102 -9.88 1.73 -5.77
C ILE A 102 -9.77 2.43 -7.12
N ILE A 103 -8.53 2.64 -7.56
CA ILE A 103 -8.19 3.36 -8.77
C ILE A 103 -7.60 2.38 -9.79
N ASP A 104 -8.10 2.45 -11.02
CA ASP A 104 -7.79 1.45 -12.05
C ASP A 104 -6.43 1.65 -12.71
N SER A 105 -5.92 2.88 -12.78
CA SER A 105 -4.64 3.15 -13.45
C SER A 105 -3.76 4.14 -12.68
N LEU A 106 -2.48 4.19 -13.05
CA LEU A 106 -1.56 5.19 -12.49
C LEU A 106 -1.89 6.61 -12.95
N GLU A 107 -2.48 6.75 -14.13
CA GLU A 107 -2.93 8.05 -14.66
C GLU A 107 -4.10 8.58 -13.84
N ASP A 108 -5.09 7.72 -13.55
CA ASP A 108 -6.21 8.08 -12.68
C ASP A 108 -5.74 8.39 -11.26
N PHE A 109 -4.68 7.73 -10.78
CA PHE A 109 -4.09 8.01 -9.48
C PHE A 109 -3.42 9.40 -9.43
N GLU A 110 -2.70 9.80 -10.48
CA GLU A 110 -2.15 11.16 -10.58
C GLU A 110 -3.27 12.21 -10.53
N ASN A 111 -4.37 11.98 -11.27
CA ASN A 111 -5.53 12.88 -11.25
C ASN A 111 -6.18 12.96 -9.86
N TYR A 112 -6.35 11.82 -9.19
CA TYR A 112 -6.90 11.76 -7.84
C TYR A 112 -6.08 12.56 -6.82
N LEU A 113 -4.75 12.49 -6.89
CA LEU A 113 -3.89 13.29 -6.00
C LEU A 113 -4.03 14.80 -6.24
N ILE A 114 -4.17 15.22 -7.50
CA ILE A 114 -4.40 16.63 -7.83
C ILE A 114 -5.72 17.11 -7.21
N GLU A 115 -6.78 16.31 -7.27
CA GLU A 115 -8.08 16.65 -6.67
C GLU A 115 -8.02 16.76 -5.14
N LEU A 116 -7.22 15.92 -4.46
CA LEU A 116 -7.02 16.00 -3.01
C LEU A 116 -6.29 17.27 -2.54
N THR A 117 -5.46 17.84 -3.40
CA THR A 117 -4.62 19.02 -3.08
C THR A 117 -5.27 20.37 -3.40
N ASN A 118 -6.44 20.38 -4.06
CA ASN A 118 -7.20 21.59 -4.41
C ASN A 118 -8.39 21.82 -3.47
#